data_AF-A0A3M1JSG6-F1
#
_entry.id   AF-A0A3M1JSG6-F1
#
_cell.length_a   1.000
_cell.length_b   1.000
_cell.length_c   1.000
_cell.angle_alpha   90.00
_cell.angle_beta   90.00
_cell.angle_gamma   90.00
#
_symmetry.space_group_name_H-M   'P 1'
#
loop_
_entity.id
_entity.type
_entity.pdbx_description
1 polymer ?
#
loop_
_entity_poly.entity_id
_entity_poly.type
_entity_poly.pdbx_seq_one_letter_code
_entity_poly.pdbx_strand_id
1 'polypeptide(L)'
;MTAPVLIGIDGGATKISGAGIRRDPRTGQFTFRSEPVEIPLASTDSFSPEFKPVDLQSQLQDLSRGEFHLTEAEIRQGTAFVEATRQVIRSCVPGDSSPPILVGIGLPGLKTADRRGISAMANGPRMPEFCADLERLLRRDSISLLAPIHHLGSDADYCGLGEEYAEEGAFTGWEHAYYLGGGTGAADALKLKGVLLPLDATKDWLAKTWELQSPEGLSMERFASAGGIQAVYA
;
A
#
# COMPACT_ATOMS: atom_id res chain seq x y z
N MET A 1 -15.48 -11.68 -24.42
CA MET A 1 -15.36 -11.63 -22.95
C MET A 1 -15.47 -10.18 -22.52
N THR A 2 -16.25 -9.87 -21.49
CA THR A 2 -16.34 -8.52 -20.90
C THR A 2 -14.99 -8.16 -20.26
N ALA A 3 -14.56 -6.90 -20.41
CA ALA A 3 -13.33 -6.44 -19.77
C ALA A 3 -13.47 -6.52 -18.23
N PRO A 4 -12.39 -6.88 -17.51
CA PRO A 4 -12.44 -6.93 -16.06
C PRO A 4 -12.67 -5.54 -15.46
N VAL A 5 -13.23 -5.51 -14.25
CA VAL A 5 -13.23 -4.30 -13.44
C VAL A 5 -11.84 -4.16 -12.82
N LEU A 6 -11.20 -3.01 -13.05
CA LEU A 6 -9.89 -2.72 -12.49
C LEU A 6 -10.08 -1.95 -11.18
N ILE A 7 -9.37 -2.34 -10.13
CA ILE A 7 -9.42 -1.68 -8.81
C ILE A 7 -7.99 -1.42 -8.34
N GLY A 8 -7.71 -0.18 -7.97
CA GLY A 8 -6.47 0.23 -7.31
C GLY A 8 -6.73 0.47 -5.83
N ILE A 9 -5.83 -0.01 -4.97
CA ILE A 9 -5.92 0.12 -3.51
C ILE A 9 -4.60 0.65 -2.99
N ASP A 10 -4.69 1.63 -2.10
CA ASP A 10 -3.61 2.17 -1.28
C ASP A 10 -4.00 2.01 0.19
N GLY A 11 -3.10 1.48 1.01
CA GLY A 11 -3.38 1.30 2.43
C GLY A 11 -2.29 1.89 3.30
N GLY A 12 -2.71 2.56 4.37
CA GLY A 12 -1.81 3.13 5.38
C GLY A 12 -2.05 2.54 6.76
N ALA A 13 -1.40 3.12 7.76
CA ALA A 13 -1.50 2.67 9.15
C ALA A 13 -2.88 2.90 9.79
N THR A 14 -3.72 3.78 9.22
CA THR A 14 -5.00 4.21 9.83
C THR A 14 -6.23 3.88 8.98
N LYS A 15 -6.07 3.75 7.66
CA LYS A 15 -7.17 3.52 6.71
C LYS A 15 -6.68 2.79 5.47
N ILE A 16 -7.62 2.16 4.77
CA ILE A 16 -7.45 1.64 3.41
C ILE A 16 -8.29 2.47 2.47
N SER A 17 -7.70 2.93 1.38
CA SER A 17 -8.35 3.71 0.33
C SER A 17 -8.29 2.96 -1.00
N GLY A 18 -9.29 3.14 -1.85
CA GLY A 18 -9.26 2.56 -3.18
C GLY A 18 -10.36 3.03 -4.10
N ALA A 19 -10.20 2.76 -5.38
CA ALA A 19 -11.14 3.19 -6.41
C ALA A 19 -11.20 2.19 -7.56
N GLY A 20 -12.35 2.15 -8.24
CA GLY A 20 -12.42 1.57 -9.57
C GLY A 20 -11.64 2.44 -10.55
N ILE A 21 -10.82 1.83 -11.42
CA ILE A 21 -10.01 2.54 -12.40
C ILE A 21 -10.43 2.21 -13.84
N ARG A 22 -10.22 3.15 -14.73
CA ARG A 22 -10.42 3.02 -16.18
C ARG A 22 -9.10 3.28 -16.86
N ARG A 23 -8.73 2.40 -17.79
CA ARG A 23 -7.58 2.61 -18.68
C ARG A 23 -8.08 3.16 -20.01
N ASP A 24 -7.52 4.27 -20.46
CA ASP A 24 -7.74 4.76 -21.82
C ASP A 24 -6.97 3.85 -22.82
N PRO A 25 -7.64 3.24 -23.81
CA PRO A 25 -6.98 2.33 -24.74
C PRO A 25 -6.06 3.03 -25.76
N ARG A 26 -6.20 4.34 -25.97
CA ARG A 26 -5.41 5.14 -26.90
C ARG A 26 -4.12 5.66 -26.24
N THR A 27 -4.24 6.25 -25.05
CA THR A 27 -3.09 6.83 -24.34
C THR A 27 -2.43 5.83 -23.40
N GLY A 28 -3.17 4.81 -22.95
CA GLY A 28 -2.72 3.86 -21.94
C GLY A 28 -2.81 4.38 -20.50
N GLN A 29 -3.21 5.64 -20.30
CA GLN A 29 -3.33 6.30 -19.00
C GLN A 29 -4.53 5.81 -18.21
N PHE A 30 -4.52 6.07 -16.90
CA PHE A 30 -5.58 5.66 -15.98
C PHE A 30 -6.33 6.86 -15.39
N THR A 31 -7.64 6.70 -15.24
CA THR A 31 -8.53 7.63 -14.53
C THR A 31 -9.37 6.88 -13.51
N PHE A 32 -9.86 7.58 -12.49
CA PHE A 32 -10.87 7.01 -11.61
C PHE A 32 -12.20 6.83 -12.35
N ARG A 33 -12.92 5.75 -12.02
CA ARG A 33 -14.30 5.49 -12.46
C ARG A 33 -15.33 6.09 -11.51
N SER A 34 -14.94 6.30 -10.27
CA SER A 34 -15.75 6.82 -9.18
C SER A 34 -14.85 7.55 -8.20
N GLU A 35 -15.45 8.33 -7.30
CA GLU A 35 -14.72 8.86 -6.15
C GLU A 35 -14.01 7.73 -5.38
N PRO A 36 -12.80 7.97 -4.88
CA PRO A 36 -12.12 7.04 -3.99
C PRO A 36 -12.95 6.78 -2.73
N VAL A 37 -12.97 5.51 -2.33
CA VAL A 37 -13.60 5.06 -1.09
C VAL A 37 -12.52 4.89 -0.05
N GLU A 38 -12.75 5.39 1.16
CA GLU A 38 -11.84 5.24 2.29
C GLU A 38 -12.54 4.50 3.43
N ILE A 39 -11.90 3.44 3.94
CA ILE A 39 -12.36 2.66 5.08
C ILE A 39 -11.33 2.79 6.20
N PRO A 40 -11.66 3.52 7.29
CA PRO A 40 -10.81 3.57 8.48
C PRO A 40 -10.66 2.18 9.09
N LEU A 41 -9.44 1.79 9.47
CA LEU A 41 -9.23 0.51 10.15
C LEU A 41 -10.05 0.43 11.44
N ALA A 42 -10.18 1.56 12.14
CA ALA A 42 -10.99 1.70 13.35
C ALA A 42 -12.49 1.41 13.18
N SER A 43 -12.98 1.32 11.94
CA SER A 43 -14.37 0.93 11.65
C SER A 43 -14.59 -0.58 11.60
N THR A 44 -13.53 -1.37 11.73
CA THR A 44 -13.59 -2.85 11.74
C THR A 44 -13.62 -3.39 13.17
N ASP A 45 -14.37 -4.47 13.40
CA ASP A 45 -14.49 -5.10 14.72
C ASP A 45 -13.15 -5.67 15.23
N SER A 46 -12.28 -6.03 14.30
CA SER A 46 -10.96 -6.59 14.58
C SER A 46 -9.93 -5.54 14.99
N PHE A 47 -10.23 -4.24 14.84
CA PHE A 47 -9.27 -3.19 15.18
C PHE A 47 -9.02 -3.08 16.68
N SER A 48 -7.75 -2.89 17.06
CA SER A 48 -7.37 -2.54 18.42
C SER A 48 -6.70 -1.16 18.45
N PRO A 49 -7.26 -0.16 19.16
CA PRO A 49 -6.57 1.11 19.37
C PRO A 49 -5.33 0.94 20.27
N GLU A 50 -5.26 -0.14 21.05
CA GLU A 50 -4.14 -0.46 21.94
C GLU A 50 -3.07 -1.33 21.26
N PHE A 51 -3.24 -1.68 19.98
CA PHE A 51 -2.28 -2.51 19.27
C PHE A 51 -0.90 -1.86 19.26
N LYS A 52 0.11 -2.66 19.61
CA LYS A 52 1.51 -2.30 19.48
C LYS A 52 2.18 -3.34 18.57
N PRO A 53 2.84 -2.91 17.49
CA PRO A 53 3.66 -3.80 16.67
C PRO A 53 4.72 -4.50 17.52
N VAL A 54 5.06 -5.74 17.14
CA VAL A 54 6.28 -6.38 17.64
C VAL A 54 7.47 -5.50 17.24
N ASP A 55 8.52 -5.43 18.07
CA ASP A 55 9.69 -4.63 17.73
C ASP A 55 10.29 -5.04 16.37
N LEU A 56 10.69 -4.04 15.57
CA LEU A 56 11.13 -4.25 14.19
C LEU A 56 12.38 -5.14 14.12
N GLN A 57 13.31 -5.04 15.07
CA GLN A 57 14.49 -5.92 15.06
C GLN A 57 14.09 -7.39 15.28
N SER A 58 13.13 -7.62 16.17
CA SER A 58 12.58 -8.97 16.39
C SER A 58 11.89 -9.50 15.13
N GLN A 59 11.09 -8.67 14.46
CA GLN A 59 10.45 -9.04 13.18
C GLN A 59 11.49 -9.41 12.09
N LEU A 60 12.59 -8.66 12.00
CA LEU A 60 13.66 -8.94 11.03
C LEU A 60 14.44 -10.20 11.37
N GLN A 61 14.64 -10.51 12.65
CA GLN A 61 15.24 -11.78 13.09
C GLN A 61 14.35 -12.96 12.71
N ASP A 62 13.05 -12.88 12.96
CA ASP A 62 12.05 -13.86 12.56
C ASP A 62 12.10 -14.12 11.03
N LEU A 63 12.10 -13.03 10.24
CA LEU A 63 12.22 -13.10 8.80
C LEU A 63 13.52 -13.80 8.36
N SER A 64 14.65 -13.49 8.99
CA SER A 64 15.95 -14.12 8.67
C SER A 64 15.98 -15.62 8.96
N ARG A 65 15.13 -16.09 9.89
CA ARG A 65 14.97 -17.51 10.25
C ARG A 65 13.91 -18.22 9.40
N GLY A 66 13.10 -17.47 8.65
CA GLY A 66 11.96 -18.00 7.90
C GLY A 66 10.79 -18.42 8.78
N GLU A 67 10.71 -17.89 10.01
CA GLU A 67 9.66 -18.22 10.97
C GLU A 67 8.74 -17.00 11.17
N PHE A 68 7.42 -17.17 11.05
CA PHE A 68 6.44 -16.11 11.31
C PHE A 68 5.62 -16.44 12.54
N HIS A 69 6.18 -16.19 13.73
CA HIS A 69 5.45 -16.31 14.98
C HIS A 69 4.63 -15.04 15.22
N LEU A 70 3.42 -15.02 14.64
CA LEU A 70 2.48 -13.92 14.85
C LEU A 70 1.86 -14.00 16.24
N THR A 71 1.80 -12.86 16.91
CA THR A 71 1.04 -12.74 18.16
C THR A 71 -0.46 -12.69 17.89
N GLU A 72 -1.29 -13.02 18.88
CA GLU A 72 -2.76 -12.86 18.76
C GLU A 72 -3.15 -11.41 18.43
N ALA A 73 -2.42 -10.44 18.99
CA ALA A 73 -2.62 -9.03 18.72
C ALA A 73 -2.32 -8.68 17.24
N GLU A 74 -1.25 -9.23 16.66
CA GLU A 74 -0.94 -9.06 15.23
C GLU A 74 -1.99 -9.72 14.34
N ILE A 75 -2.45 -10.91 14.69
CA ILE A 75 -3.51 -11.61 13.93
C ILE A 75 -4.80 -10.78 13.94
N ARG A 76 -5.22 -10.31 15.12
CA ARG A 76 -6.41 -9.46 15.28
C ARG A 76 -6.27 -8.17 14.48
N GLN A 77 -5.17 -7.43 14.63
CA GLN A 77 -4.95 -6.20 13.90
C GLN A 77 -4.81 -6.43 12.38
N GLY A 78 -4.16 -7.52 11.96
CA GLY A 78 -4.03 -7.88 10.54
C GLY A 78 -5.38 -8.22 9.90
N THR A 79 -6.28 -8.83 10.68
CA THR A 79 -7.66 -9.08 10.25
C THR A 79 -8.39 -7.77 9.93
N ALA A 80 -8.17 -6.71 10.72
CA ALA A 80 -8.74 -5.39 10.44
C ALA A 80 -8.31 -4.83 9.06
N PHE A 81 -7.04 -5.00 8.69
CA PHE A 81 -6.54 -4.59 7.37
C PHE A 81 -7.22 -5.37 6.24
N VAL A 82 -7.33 -6.69 6.37
CA VAL A 82 -7.97 -7.54 5.36
C VAL A 82 -9.47 -7.20 5.24
N GLU A 83 -10.15 -6.98 6.35
CA GLU A 83 -11.57 -6.59 6.39
C GLU A 83 -11.82 -5.23 5.76
N ALA A 84 -11.00 -4.22 6.09
CA ALA A 84 -11.09 -2.90 5.48
C ALA A 84 -10.84 -2.95 3.97
N THR A 85 -9.82 -3.72 3.53
CA THR A 85 -9.52 -3.91 2.10
C THR A 85 -10.67 -4.58 1.36
N ARG A 86 -11.27 -5.62 1.96
CA ARG A 86 -12.49 -6.25 1.43
C ARG A 86 -13.63 -5.24 1.28
N GLN A 87 -13.86 -4.38 2.28
CA GLN A 87 -14.91 -3.37 2.22
C GLN A 87 -14.68 -2.34 1.10
N VAL A 88 -13.44 -1.89 0.90
CA VAL A 88 -13.06 -1.04 -0.24
C VAL A 88 -13.41 -1.73 -1.56
N ILE A 89 -12.98 -2.99 -1.74
CA ILE A 89 -13.25 -3.74 -2.97
C ILE A 89 -14.75 -3.86 -3.22
N ARG A 90 -15.54 -4.23 -2.21
CA ARG A 90 -17.01 -4.33 -2.33
C ARG A 90 -17.63 -3.02 -2.80
N SER A 91 -17.18 -1.90 -2.27
CA SER A 91 -17.68 -0.57 -2.64
C SER A 91 -17.30 -0.16 -4.07
N CYS A 92 -16.21 -0.70 -4.61
CA CYS A 92 -15.78 -0.44 -5.98
C CYS A 92 -16.41 -1.39 -7.03
N VAL A 93 -17.06 -2.47 -6.60
CA VAL A 93 -17.70 -3.44 -7.50
C VAL A 93 -19.12 -2.97 -7.87
N PRO A 94 -19.47 -2.85 -9.16
CA PRO A 94 -20.74 -2.28 -9.62
C PRO A 94 -22.00 -3.15 -9.37
N GLY A 95 -21.90 -4.24 -8.58
CA GLY A 95 -23.01 -5.10 -8.18
C GLY A 95 -22.75 -6.60 -8.36
N ASP A 96 -23.74 -7.43 -7.98
CA ASP A 96 -23.63 -8.90 -7.88
C ASP A 96 -23.36 -9.62 -9.22
N SER A 97 -23.61 -8.97 -10.36
CA SER A 97 -23.33 -9.49 -11.71
C SER A 97 -22.11 -8.85 -12.35
N SER A 98 -21.20 -8.28 -11.55
CA SER A 98 -19.99 -7.66 -12.04
C SER A 98 -19.10 -8.67 -12.80
N PRO A 99 -18.44 -8.26 -13.89
CA PRO A 99 -17.31 -9.01 -14.45
C PRO A 99 -16.25 -9.29 -13.39
N PRO A 100 -15.40 -10.32 -13.58
CA PRO A 100 -14.28 -10.57 -12.71
C PRO A 100 -13.39 -9.33 -12.54
N ILE A 101 -12.85 -9.16 -11.35
CA ILE A 101 -12.03 -8.00 -11.01
C ILE A 101 -10.53 -8.29 -11.13
N LEU A 102 -9.74 -7.27 -11.42
CA LEU A 102 -8.29 -7.28 -11.30
C LEU A 102 -7.88 -6.20 -10.30
N VAL A 103 -7.10 -6.57 -9.29
CA VAL A 103 -6.77 -5.71 -8.15
C VAL A 103 -5.27 -5.47 -8.07
N GLY A 104 -4.87 -4.21 -7.98
CA GLY A 104 -3.53 -3.78 -7.56
C GLY A 104 -3.59 -3.20 -6.15
N ILE A 105 -2.65 -3.59 -5.28
CA ILE A 105 -2.65 -3.19 -3.86
C ILE A 105 -1.25 -2.70 -3.47
N GLY A 106 -1.16 -1.43 -3.06
CA GLY A 106 0.01 -0.84 -2.42
C GLY A 106 -0.18 -0.81 -0.91
N LEU A 107 0.81 -1.31 -0.16
CA LEU A 107 0.82 -1.27 1.30
C LEU A 107 2.22 -0.89 1.80
N PRO A 108 2.36 -0.32 3.01
CA PRO A 108 3.65 -0.18 3.68
C PRO A 108 4.19 -1.54 4.14
N GLY A 109 5.44 -1.53 4.62
CA GLY A 109 6.11 -2.70 5.19
C GLY A 109 6.83 -3.58 4.17
N LEU A 110 7.76 -4.39 4.66
CA LEU A 110 8.51 -5.36 3.87
C LEU A 110 7.60 -6.49 3.44
N LYS A 111 7.74 -6.92 2.18
CA LYS A 111 6.91 -7.98 1.63
C LYS A 111 7.49 -9.35 1.95
N THR A 112 6.64 -10.37 1.96
CA THR A 112 7.07 -11.76 1.92
C THR A 112 7.86 -12.05 0.63
N ALA A 113 8.61 -13.14 0.56
CA ALA A 113 9.45 -13.47 -0.60
C ALA A 113 8.63 -13.60 -1.91
N ASP A 114 7.40 -14.11 -1.81
CA ASP A 114 6.46 -14.19 -2.93
C ASP A 114 5.68 -12.88 -3.17
N ARG A 115 5.89 -11.88 -2.30
CA ARG A 115 5.22 -10.58 -2.27
C ARG A 115 3.71 -10.64 -2.09
N ARG A 116 3.16 -11.73 -1.53
CA ARG A 116 1.71 -11.90 -1.29
C ARG A 116 1.28 -11.52 0.13
N GLY A 117 2.21 -11.12 0.98
CA GLY A 117 1.94 -10.63 2.33
C GLY A 117 2.99 -9.65 2.83
N ILE A 118 2.84 -9.25 4.10
CA ILE A 118 3.74 -8.36 4.82
C ILE A 118 4.53 -9.15 5.85
N SER A 119 5.85 -9.19 5.69
CA SER A 119 6.78 -9.90 6.55
C SER A 119 7.28 -9.06 7.73
N ALA A 120 7.37 -7.74 7.56
CA ALA A 120 7.71 -6.80 8.62
C ALA A 120 7.05 -5.43 8.40
N MET A 121 6.61 -4.78 9.48
CA MET A 121 6.01 -3.45 9.43
C MET A 121 6.28 -2.68 10.72
N ALA A 122 6.76 -1.43 10.58
CA ALA A 122 7.09 -0.58 11.73
C ALA A 122 5.84 -0.11 12.50
N ASN A 123 4.81 0.32 11.76
CA ASN A 123 3.61 0.96 12.31
C ASN A 123 2.34 0.13 12.04
N GLY A 124 2.43 -1.19 12.14
CA GLY A 124 1.31 -2.10 11.90
C GLY A 124 1.68 -3.58 12.10
N PRO A 125 0.72 -4.49 11.89
CA PRO A 125 0.94 -5.92 12.07
C PRO A 125 1.69 -6.53 10.88
N ARG A 126 2.42 -7.61 11.13
CA ARG A 126 2.83 -8.54 10.07
C ARG A 126 1.60 -9.28 9.57
N MET A 127 1.52 -9.48 8.25
CA MET A 127 0.38 -10.11 7.56
C MET A 127 0.88 -11.02 6.42
N PRO A 128 1.57 -12.14 6.72
CA PRO A 128 2.19 -12.99 5.70
C PRO A 128 1.19 -13.59 4.71
N GLU A 129 -0.04 -13.87 5.16
CA GLU A 129 -1.10 -14.50 4.36
C GLU A 129 -2.12 -13.49 3.80
N PHE A 130 -1.80 -12.19 3.80
CA PHE A 130 -2.74 -11.10 3.46
C PHE A 130 -3.55 -11.36 2.19
N CYS A 131 -2.88 -11.65 1.06
CA CYS A 131 -3.59 -11.89 -0.19
C CYS A 131 -4.46 -13.15 -0.13
N ALA A 132 -3.99 -14.23 0.51
CA ALA A 132 -4.75 -15.47 0.62
C ALA A 132 -6.02 -15.29 1.46
N ASP A 133 -5.92 -14.57 2.57
CA ASP A 133 -7.05 -14.23 3.43
C ASP A 133 -8.05 -13.32 2.73
N LEU A 134 -7.57 -12.29 2.02
CA LEU A 134 -8.43 -11.40 1.24
C LEU A 134 -9.17 -12.16 0.14
N GLU A 135 -8.47 -12.98 -0.65
CA GLU A 135 -9.08 -13.79 -1.70
C GLU A 135 -10.15 -14.75 -1.16
N ARG A 136 -9.93 -15.34 0.02
CA ARG A 136 -10.91 -16.19 0.70
C ARG A 136 -12.17 -15.40 1.10
N LEU A 137 -12.02 -14.18 1.60
CA LEU A 137 -13.16 -13.32 1.91
C LEU A 137 -13.92 -12.85 0.66
N LEU A 138 -13.20 -12.47 -0.40
CA LEU A 138 -13.82 -12.08 -1.68
C LEU A 138 -14.62 -13.22 -2.30
N ARG A 139 -14.10 -14.46 -2.25
CA ARG A 139 -14.84 -15.66 -2.69
C ARG A 139 -16.12 -15.87 -1.89
N ARG A 140 -16.10 -15.65 -0.57
CA ARG A 140 -17.32 -15.72 0.28
C ARG A 140 -18.34 -14.66 -0.08
N ASP A 141 -17.89 -13.52 -0.57
CA ASP A 141 -18.74 -12.43 -1.04
C ASP A 141 -19.23 -12.61 -2.48
N SER A 142 -18.95 -13.76 -3.12
CA SER A 142 -19.23 -14.00 -4.53
C SER A 142 -18.57 -12.99 -5.48
N ILE A 143 -17.47 -12.37 -5.05
CA ILE A 143 -16.66 -11.48 -5.89
C ILE A 143 -15.61 -12.32 -6.60
N SER A 144 -15.74 -12.45 -7.93
CA SER A 144 -14.79 -13.19 -8.75
C SER A 144 -13.56 -12.35 -9.08
N LEU A 145 -12.38 -12.91 -8.84
CA LEU A 145 -11.12 -12.36 -9.36
C LEU A 145 -10.86 -12.93 -10.77
N LEU A 146 -10.36 -12.11 -11.68
CA LEU A 146 -9.91 -12.55 -13.00
C LEU A 146 -8.67 -13.46 -12.87
N ALA A 147 -7.80 -13.12 -11.92
CA ALA A 147 -6.62 -13.88 -11.54
C ALA A 147 -6.35 -13.65 -10.03
N PRO A 148 -5.67 -14.57 -9.33
CA PRO A 148 -5.19 -14.31 -7.98
C PRO A 148 -4.45 -12.98 -7.89
N ILE A 149 -4.51 -12.32 -6.74
CA ILE A 149 -3.81 -11.04 -6.51
C ILE A 149 -2.33 -11.31 -6.71
N HIS A 150 -1.72 -10.74 -7.74
CA HIS A 150 -0.39 -11.18 -8.19
C HIS A 150 0.70 -10.92 -7.13
N HIS A 151 0.76 -9.69 -6.62
CA HIS A 151 1.62 -9.28 -5.51
C HIS A 151 1.15 -7.95 -4.90
N LEU A 152 1.66 -7.65 -3.70
CA LEU A 152 1.61 -6.36 -3.03
C LEU A 152 2.78 -5.49 -3.49
N GLY A 153 2.49 -4.23 -3.80
CA GLY A 153 3.51 -3.21 -4.05
C GLY A 153 3.87 -2.44 -2.79
N SER A 154 4.98 -1.69 -2.87
CA SER A 154 5.18 -0.57 -1.93
C SER A 154 4.18 0.52 -2.27
N ASP A 155 3.55 1.08 -1.25
CA ASP A 155 2.83 2.35 -1.30
C ASP A 155 3.63 3.44 -2.04
N ALA A 156 4.89 3.63 -1.66
CA ALA A 156 5.78 4.64 -2.26
C ALA A 156 6.04 4.42 -3.76
N ASP A 157 6.39 3.20 -4.17
CA ASP A 157 6.60 2.87 -5.59
C ASP A 157 5.30 3.08 -6.40
N TYR A 158 4.16 2.76 -5.80
CA TYR A 158 2.86 2.90 -6.45
C TYR A 158 2.40 4.36 -6.55
N CYS A 159 2.81 5.24 -5.65
CA CYS A 159 2.69 6.69 -5.85
C CYS A 159 3.43 7.12 -7.14
N GLY A 160 4.66 6.65 -7.34
CA GLY A 160 5.42 6.92 -8.57
C GLY A 160 4.73 6.40 -9.84
N LEU A 161 4.13 5.20 -9.77
CA LEU A 161 3.31 4.67 -10.87
C LEU A 161 2.07 5.54 -11.13
N GLY A 162 1.43 6.04 -10.09
CA GLY A 162 0.33 6.99 -10.19
C GLY A 162 0.75 8.26 -10.94
N GLU A 163 1.88 8.86 -10.55
CA GLU A 163 2.43 10.04 -11.22
C GLU A 163 2.83 9.78 -12.68
N GLU A 164 3.22 8.55 -13.03
CA GLU A 164 3.63 8.20 -14.39
C GLU A 164 2.46 7.87 -15.32
N TYR A 165 1.43 7.21 -14.79
CA TYR A 165 0.39 6.58 -15.61
C TYR A 165 -1.00 7.16 -15.40
N ALA A 166 -1.24 8.00 -14.38
CA ALA A 166 -2.50 8.73 -14.27
C ALA A 166 -2.61 9.80 -15.37
N GLU A 167 -3.84 10.10 -15.79
CA GLU A 167 -4.11 11.18 -16.76
C GLU A 167 -3.53 12.53 -16.30
N GLU A 168 -3.59 12.79 -14.99
CA GLU A 168 -3.10 14.02 -14.35
C GLU A 168 -1.73 13.84 -13.65
N GLY A 169 -1.04 12.72 -13.89
CA GLY A 169 0.22 12.40 -13.22
C GLY A 169 1.40 13.26 -13.71
N ALA A 170 2.19 13.78 -12.77
CA ALA A 170 3.25 14.76 -13.04
C ALA A 170 4.56 14.17 -13.60
N PHE A 171 4.76 12.84 -13.55
CA PHE A 171 5.95 12.21 -14.14
C PHE A 171 5.82 12.00 -15.65
N THR A 172 4.59 12.04 -16.17
CA THR A 172 4.30 11.87 -17.59
C THR A 172 5.12 12.87 -18.43
N GLY A 173 5.88 12.36 -19.40
CA GLY A 173 6.68 13.19 -20.31
C GLY A 173 8.04 13.65 -19.77
N TRP A 174 8.37 13.37 -18.52
CA TRP A 174 9.68 13.67 -17.94
C TRP A 174 10.60 12.45 -17.94
N GLU A 175 11.86 12.63 -18.31
CA GLU A 175 12.85 11.54 -18.23
C GLU A 175 13.36 11.32 -16.81
N HIS A 176 13.43 12.39 -16.02
CA HIS A 176 13.95 12.39 -14.66
C HIS A 176 12.95 13.10 -13.76
N ALA A 177 12.50 12.43 -12.70
CA ALA A 177 11.56 12.99 -11.74
C ALA A 177 11.79 12.37 -10.36
N TYR A 178 11.49 13.15 -9.33
CA TYR A 178 11.52 12.71 -7.94
C TYR A 178 10.20 13.12 -7.28
N TYR A 179 9.52 12.16 -6.69
CA TYR A 179 8.30 12.36 -5.91
C TYR A 179 8.66 12.31 -4.44
N LEU A 180 8.15 13.28 -3.68
CA LEU A 180 8.17 13.30 -2.22
C LEU A 180 6.75 13.54 -1.72
N GLY A 181 6.11 12.50 -1.19
CA GLY A 181 4.80 12.55 -0.57
C GLY A 181 4.92 12.73 0.94
N GLY A 182 4.15 13.66 1.51
CA GLY A 182 4.10 13.92 2.95
C GLY A 182 2.71 13.72 3.53
N GLY A 183 2.43 12.53 4.07
CA GLY A 183 1.17 12.16 4.73
C GLY A 183 1.36 11.95 6.23
N THR A 184 0.89 10.82 6.77
CA THR A 184 1.25 10.40 8.13
C THR A 184 2.77 10.21 8.28
N GLY A 185 3.41 9.63 7.26
CA GLY A 185 4.86 9.55 7.10
C GLY A 185 5.30 10.19 5.77
N ALA A 186 6.52 9.90 5.34
CA ALA A 186 7.05 10.32 4.05
C ALA A 186 7.17 9.13 3.08
N ALA A 187 6.87 9.37 1.81
CA ALA A 187 7.02 8.40 0.73
C ALA A 187 7.80 9.03 -0.43
N ASP A 188 8.65 8.23 -1.06
CA ASP A 188 9.52 8.69 -2.14
C ASP A 188 9.30 7.82 -3.38
N ALA A 189 9.37 8.41 -4.58
CA ALA A 189 9.49 7.65 -5.82
C ALA A 189 10.48 8.33 -6.77
N LEU A 190 11.23 7.53 -7.53
CA LEU A 190 12.27 8.04 -8.42
C LEU A 190 12.05 7.52 -9.85
N LYS A 191 12.11 8.44 -10.81
CA LYS A 191 12.20 8.12 -12.24
C LYS A 191 13.54 8.61 -12.78
N LEU A 192 14.30 7.74 -13.42
CA LEU A 192 15.54 8.10 -14.12
C LEU A 192 15.54 7.53 -15.54
N LYS A 193 15.89 8.37 -16.51
CA LYS A 193 15.98 8.00 -17.93
C LYS A 193 14.71 7.33 -18.45
N GLY A 194 13.55 7.84 -18.04
CA GLY A 194 12.25 7.30 -18.44
C GLY A 194 11.78 6.10 -17.62
N VAL A 195 12.57 5.59 -16.67
CA VAL A 195 12.27 4.35 -15.93
C VAL A 195 12.01 4.66 -14.46
N LEU A 196 10.86 4.21 -13.95
CA LEU A 196 10.59 4.19 -12.50
C LEU A 196 11.48 3.15 -11.82
N LEU A 197 12.19 3.59 -10.79
CA LEU A 197 13.11 2.77 -10.03
C LEU A 197 12.57 2.56 -8.61
N PRO A 198 12.53 1.32 -8.10
CA PRO A 198 12.34 1.09 -6.68
C PRO A 198 13.48 1.76 -5.92
N LEU A 199 13.17 2.62 -4.94
CA LEU A 199 14.21 3.33 -4.17
C LEU A 199 15.10 2.40 -3.36
N ASP A 200 14.64 1.18 -3.03
CA ASP A 200 15.52 0.19 -2.42
C ASP A 200 16.70 -0.20 -3.33
N ALA A 201 16.58 -0.03 -4.64
CA ALA A 201 17.66 -0.24 -5.60
C ALA A 201 18.67 0.93 -5.65
N THR A 202 18.40 2.05 -4.96
CA THR A 202 19.28 3.24 -4.95
C THR A 202 20.06 3.42 -3.65
N LYS A 203 19.94 2.50 -2.70
CA LYS A 203 20.49 2.59 -1.33
C LYS A 203 21.98 2.92 -1.25
N ASP A 204 22.77 2.56 -2.26
CA ASP A 204 24.21 2.83 -2.28
C ASP A 204 24.55 4.33 -2.41
N TRP A 205 23.62 5.15 -2.91
CA TRP A 205 23.89 6.57 -3.22
C TRP A 205 22.73 7.52 -2.91
N LEU A 206 21.53 7.01 -2.64
CA LEU A 206 20.36 7.79 -2.27
C LEU A 206 19.58 7.06 -1.17
N ALA A 207 19.59 7.66 0.03
CA ALA A 207 18.79 7.22 1.15
C ALA A 207 17.33 7.68 0.98
N LYS A 208 16.38 6.89 1.49
CA LYS A 208 14.96 7.26 1.54
C LYS A 208 14.75 8.39 2.56
N THR A 209 13.70 9.18 2.41
CA THR A 209 13.45 10.34 3.28
C THR A 209 13.32 9.97 4.75
N TRP A 210 12.73 8.82 5.07
CA TRP A 210 12.63 8.35 6.46
C TRP A 210 13.98 7.88 7.05
N GLU A 211 14.97 7.56 6.21
CA GLU A 211 16.34 7.19 6.61
C GLU A 211 17.23 8.43 6.83
N LEU A 212 16.85 9.58 6.27
CA LEU A 212 17.63 10.83 6.38
C LEU A 212 17.49 11.45 7.77
N GLN A 213 18.62 11.89 8.33
CA GLN A 213 18.70 12.58 9.62
C GLN A 213 19.54 13.86 9.51
N SER A 214 19.19 14.88 10.29
CA SER A 214 20.03 16.06 10.49
C SER A 214 21.31 15.69 11.26
N PRO A 215 22.34 16.57 11.30
CA PRO A 215 23.52 16.37 12.14
C PRO A 215 23.20 16.13 13.62
N GLU A 216 22.06 16.63 14.10
CA GLU A 216 21.55 16.45 15.46
C GLU A 216 20.72 15.16 15.65
N GLY A 217 20.65 14.30 14.64
CA GLY A 217 19.92 13.03 14.66
C GLY A 217 18.40 13.16 14.47
N LEU A 218 17.92 14.32 14.00
CA LEU A 218 16.49 14.52 13.76
C LEU A 218 16.08 13.97 12.40
N SER A 219 15.13 13.03 12.38
CA SER A 219 14.61 12.46 11.13
C SER A 219 13.98 13.53 10.23
N MET A 220 14.26 13.47 8.92
CA MET A 220 13.64 14.35 7.92
C MET A 220 12.12 14.14 7.85
N GLU A 221 11.63 12.92 8.05
CA GLU A 221 10.19 12.63 8.07
C GLU A 221 9.45 13.48 9.10
N ARG A 222 10.10 13.81 10.24
CA ARG A 222 9.53 14.68 11.28
C ARG A 222 9.17 16.08 10.77
N PHE A 223 9.83 16.56 9.71
CA PHE A 223 9.61 17.90 9.16
C PHE A 223 9.00 17.90 7.76
N ALA A 224 9.03 16.75 7.06
CA ALA A 224 8.53 16.60 5.70
C ALA A 224 7.15 15.94 5.62
N SER A 225 6.71 15.21 6.65
CA SER A 225 5.37 14.62 6.71
C SER A 225 4.38 15.54 7.42
N ALA A 226 3.11 15.49 7.02
CA ALA A 226 2.04 16.22 7.71
C ALA A 226 1.92 15.77 9.17
N GLY A 227 2.06 14.46 9.44
CA GLY A 227 2.05 13.91 10.79
C GLY A 227 3.21 14.43 11.66
N GLY A 228 4.40 14.53 11.08
CA GLY A 228 5.59 15.08 11.76
C GLY A 228 5.44 16.56 12.06
N ILE A 229 5.04 17.35 11.06
CA ILE A 229 4.81 18.80 11.21
C ILE A 229 3.77 19.06 12.32
N GLN A 230 2.66 18.31 12.32
CA GLN A 230 1.65 18.43 13.36
C GLN A 230 2.21 18.12 14.75
N ALA A 231 3.02 17.06 14.90
CA ALA A 231 3.61 16.71 16.18
C ALA A 231 4.62 17.75 16.71
N VAL A 232 5.23 18.56 15.84
CA VAL A 232 6.20 19.59 16.23
C VAL A 232 5.53 20.92 16.56
N TYR A 233 4.50 21.31 15.81
CA TYR A 233 3.99 22.67 15.80
C TYR A 233 2.52 22.85 16.24
N ALA A 234 1.78 21.78 16.50
CA ALA A 234 0.38 21.84 16.93
C ALA A 234 0.21 21.74 18.46
#